data_AF-A0A7S2Q1A7-F1
#
_entry.id   AF-A0A7S2Q1A7-F1
#
_cell.length_a   1.000
_cell.length_b   1.000
_cell.length_c   1.000
_cell.angle_alpha   90.00
_cell.angle_beta   90.00
_cell.angle_gamma   90.00
#
_symmetry.space_group_name_H-M   'P 1'
#
loop_
_entity.id
_entity.type
_entity.pdbx_description
1 polymer ?
#
loop_
_entity_poly.entity_id
_entity_poly.type
_entity_poly.pdbx_seq_one_letter_code
_entity_poly.pdbx_strand_id
1 'polypeptide(L)'
;GHCSAGRVPTSVACVRCEAGKKAVEDGTCQPCGPEDHVPIVLAVVGALAVLIVIYYAIDTTSPMSTTKSSLLIAITGGQMLTMFQQVAVFSAVSVAVYSPFKEALALVSIFN
;
A
#
# COMPACT_ATOMS: atom_id res chain seq x y z
N GLY A 1 26.36 -16.40 3.12
CA GLY A 1 25.67 -15.78 4.27
C GLY A 1 24.26 -16.33 4.36
N HIS A 2 23.74 -16.54 5.56
CA HIS A 2 22.36 -17.00 5.78
C HIS A 2 21.55 -15.85 6.39
N CYS A 3 20.29 -15.69 6.00
CA CYS A 3 19.42 -14.66 6.54
C CYS A 3 18.92 -15.04 7.94
N SER A 4 18.64 -14.03 8.78
CA SER A 4 18.02 -14.22 10.11
C SER A 4 16.61 -14.80 9.99
N ALA A 5 16.10 -15.41 11.07
CA ALA A 5 14.83 -16.12 11.09
C ALA A 5 13.64 -15.22 10.68
N GLY A 6 12.79 -15.71 9.77
CA GLY A 6 11.61 -15.01 9.25
C GLY A 6 11.90 -13.96 8.18
N ARG A 7 13.15 -13.85 7.72
CA ARG A 7 13.56 -13.01 6.59
C ARG A 7 13.46 -13.77 5.28
N VAL A 8 13.06 -13.08 4.22
CA VAL A 8 12.95 -13.67 2.89
C VAL A 8 14.36 -13.88 2.30
N PRO A 9 14.79 -15.12 2.04
CA PRO A 9 16.16 -15.43 1.58
C PRO A 9 16.45 -14.91 0.18
N THR A 10 15.41 -14.60 -0.60
CA THR A 10 15.52 -14.01 -1.94
C THR A 10 15.61 -12.49 -1.92
N SER A 11 15.46 -11.83 -0.76
CA SER A 11 15.58 -10.38 -0.66
C SER A 11 17.05 -9.93 -0.63
N VAL A 12 17.36 -8.87 -1.38
CA VAL A 12 18.70 -8.27 -1.39
C VAL A 12 19.06 -7.85 0.05
N ALA A 13 20.22 -8.30 0.53
CA ALA A 13 20.69 -8.08 1.90
C ALA A 13 19.72 -8.53 3.02
N CYS A 14 18.85 -9.52 2.75
CA CYS A 14 17.85 -10.01 3.70
C CYS A 14 16.94 -8.90 4.24
N VAL A 15 16.73 -7.78 3.53
CA VAL A 15 16.05 -6.60 4.11
C VAL A 15 14.57 -6.86 4.37
N ARG A 16 13.93 -7.80 3.67
CA ARG A 16 12.49 -8.04 3.77
C ARG A 16 12.13 -9.17 4.73
N CYS A 17 11.11 -8.93 5.55
CA CYS A 17 10.40 -9.97 6.30
C CYS A 17 9.38 -10.68 5.43
N GLU A 18 9.03 -11.91 5.79
CA GLU A 18 7.92 -12.64 5.18
C GLU A 18 6.60 -11.88 5.35
N ALA A 19 5.64 -12.10 4.43
CA ALA A 19 4.35 -11.44 4.48
C ALA A 19 3.66 -11.66 5.84
N GLY A 20 3.12 -10.59 6.42
CA GLY A 20 2.51 -10.62 7.76
C GLY A 20 3.49 -10.56 8.93
N LYS A 21 4.79 -10.30 8.67
CA LYS A 21 5.79 -10.04 9.70
C LYS A 21 6.46 -8.67 9.51
N LYS A 22 6.80 -8.01 10.62
CA LYS A 22 7.54 -6.74 10.67
C LYS A 22 8.94 -6.95 11.23
N ALA A 23 9.88 -6.11 10.81
CA ALA A 23 11.23 -6.11 11.38
C ALA A 23 11.19 -5.44 12.76
N VAL A 24 11.80 -6.09 13.74
CA VAL A 24 12.04 -5.54 15.08
C VAL A 24 13.50 -5.08 15.20
N GLU A 25 13.81 -4.29 16.23
CA GLU A 25 15.14 -3.67 16.44
C GLU A 25 16.27 -4.70 16.51
N ASP A 26 15.98 -5.92 16.97
CA ASP A 26 16.91 -7.06 17.01
C ASP A 26 17.21 -7.67 15.63
N GLY A 27 16.65 -7.10 14.55
CA GLY A 27 16.84 -7.57 13.18
C GLY A 27 16.08 -8.85 12.85
N THR A 28 15.29 -9.40 13.78
CA THR A 28 14.38 -10.52 13.55
C THR A 28 13.04 -10.03 12.98
N CYS A 29 12.22 -10.96 12.48
CA CYS A 29 10.89 -10.65 11.96
C CYS A 29 9.81 -11.23 12.89
N GLN A 30 8.96 -10.37 13.43
CA GLN A 30 7.85 -10.74 14.32
C GLN A 30 6.50 -10.60 13.58
N PRO A 31 5.49 -11.44 13.83
CA PRO A 31 4.15 -11.24 13.28
C PRO A 31 3.61 -9.82 13.56
N CYS A 32 2.93 -9.26 12.56
CA CYS A 32 2.22 -7.99 12.72
C CYS A 32 1.07 -8.16 13.73
N GLY A 33 0.98 -7.23 14.67
CA GLY A 33 -0.07 -7.16 15.67
C GLY A 33 -1.25 -6.30 15.21
N PRO A 34 -2.38 -6.34 15.94
CA PRO A 34 -3.52 -5.47 15.67
C PRO A 34 -3.15 -3.98 15.80
N GLU A 35 -2.18 -3.63 16.65
CA GLU A 35 -1.68 -2.25 16.76
C GLU A 35 -1.04 -1.71 15.47
N ASP A 36 -0.49 -2.57 14.62
CA ASP A 36 0.16 -2.14 13.37
C ASP A 36 -0.84 -1.65 12.31
N HIS A 37 -2.13 -2.00 12.46
CA HIS A 37 -3.20 -1.56 11.59
C HIS A 37 -3.86 -0.25 12.03
N VAL A 38 -3.66 0.15 13.30
CA VAL A 38 -4.23 1.37 13.89
C VAL A 38 -3.96 2.63 13.07
N PRO A 39 -2.75 2.94 12.57
CA PRO A 39 -2.51 4.17 11.82
C PRO A 39 -3.31 4.22 10.50
N ILE A 40 -3.49 3.08 9.85
CA ILE A 40 -4.27 2.98 8.60
C ILE A 40 -5.76 3.21 8.91
N VAL A 41 -6.28 2.56 9.95
CA VAL A 41 -7.68 2.74 10.37
C VAL A 41 -7.94 4.19 10.76
N LEU A 42 -7.03 4.80 11.53
CA LEU A 42 -7.13 6.20 11.94
C LEU A 42 -7.12 7.15 10.74
N ALA A 43 -6.26 6.90 9.75
CA ALA A 43 -6.20 7.69 8.52
C ALA A 43 -7.50 7.60 7.72
N VAL A 44 -8.10 6.41 7.61
CA VAL A 44 -9.38 6.22 6.92
C VAL A 44 -10.53 6.94 7.64
N VAL A 45 -10.60 6.82 8.97
CA VAL A 45 -11.60 7.52 9.78
C VAL A 45 -11.43 9.04 9.67
N GLY A 46 -10.19 9.54 9.70
CA GLY A 46 -9.87 10.95 9.51
C GLY A 46 -10.30 11.47 8.13
N ALA A 47 -10.03 10.71 7.07
CA ALA A 47 -10.46 11.07 5.72
C ALA A 47 -11.99 11.13 5.58
N LEU A 48 -12.72 10.20 6.21
CA LEU A 48 -14.18 10.22 6.26
C LEU A 48 -14.71 11.45 7.00
N ALA A 49 -14.11 11.82 8.13
CA ALA A 49 -14.51 13.01 8.88
C ALA A 49 -14.34 14.29 8.03
N VAL A 50 -13.21 14.41 7.33
CA VAL A 50 -12.95 15.55 6.43
C VAL A 50 -13.98 15.60 5.30
N LEU A 51 -14.31 14.46 4.69
CA LEU A 51 -15.34 14.38 3.65
C LEU A 51 -16.72 14.84 4.15
N ILE A 52 -17.11 14.46 5.37
CA ILE A 52 -18.38 14.89 5.98
C ILE A 52 -18.39 16.40 6.17
N VAL A 53 -17.30 16.98 6.67
CA VAL A 53 -17.17 18.44 6.87
C VAL A 53 -17.26 19.18 5.54
N ILE A 54 -16.57 18.70 4.51
CA ILE A 54 -16.63 19.28 3.16
C ILE A 54 -18.05 19.20 2.61
N TYR A 55 -18.72 18.06 2.77
CA TYR A 55 -20.09 17.88 2.31
C TYR A 55 -21.05 18.86 2.99
N TYR A 56 -20.94 19.00 4.32
CA TYR A 56 -21.74 19.94 5.10
C TYR A 56 -21.48 21.41 4.71
N ALA A 57 -20.22 21.78 4.48
CA ALA A 57 -19.85 23.12 4.04
C ALA A 57 -20.44 23.44 2.66
N ILE A 58 -20.48 22.47 1.74
CA ILE A 58 -21.05 22.63 0.40
C ILE A 58 -22.57 22.73 0.43
N ASP A 59 -23.22 21.88 1.22
CA ASP A 59 -24.68 21.88 1.37
C ASP A 59 -25.20 23.23 1.89
N THR A 60 -24.45 23.84 2.82
CA THR A 60 -24.81 25.13 3.43
C THR A 60 -24.53 26.36 2.55
N THR A 61 -23.66 26.28 1.54
CA THR A 61 -23.22 27.47 0.78
C THR A 61 -23.90 27.71 -0.57
N SER A 62 -24.49 26.73 -1.26
CA SER A 62 -25.34 27.01 -2.46
C SER A 62 -25.99 25.76 -3.10
N PRO A 63 -27.31 25.53 -2.97
CA PRO A 63 -28.00 24.33 -3.45
C PRO A 63 -28.16 24.23 -4.98
N MET A 64 -27.69 25.21 -5.77
CA MET A 64 -27.90 25.25 -7.22
C MET A 64 -26.66 24.80 -8.04
N SER A 65 -25.49 24.63 -7.39
CA SER A 65 -24.23 24.09 -7.96
C SER A 65 -23.92 22.65 -7.49
N THR A 66 -24.67 22.18 -6.49
CA THR A 66 -24.45 20.97 -5.68
C THR A 66 -24.37 19.66 -6.45
N THR A 67 -25.14 19.47 -7.54
CA THR A 67 -25.17 18.17 -8.24
C THR A 67 -23.88 17.88 -9.00
N LYS A 68 -23.21 18.91 -9.54
CA LYS A 68 -21.95 18.74 -10.29
C LYS A 68 -20.74 18.68 -9.36
N SER A 69 -20.73 19.51 -8.31
CA SER A 69 -19.61 19.55 -7.35
C SER A 69 -19.55 18.31 -6.45
N SER A 70 -20.69 17.78 -5.99
CA SER A 70 -20.70 16.55 -5.17
C SER A 70 -20.22 15.32 -5.95
N LEU A 71 -20.60 15.20 -7.22
CA LEU A 71 -20.15 14.10 -8.09
C LEU A 71 -18.64 14.17 -8.33
N LEU A 72 -18.09 15.36 -8.59
CA LEU A 72 -16.65 15.55 -8.77
C LEU A 72 -15.88 15.17 -7.51
N ILE A 73 -16.35 15.57 -6.32
CA ILE A 73 -15.69 15.24 -5.05
C ILE A 73 -15.73 13.73 -4.79
N ALA A 74 -16.86 13.07 -5.06
CA ALA A 74 -16.96 11.62 -4.96
C ALA A 74 -16.00 10.91 -5.92
N ILE A 75 -15.88 11.39 -7.17
CA ILE A 75 -14.95 10.84 -8.17
C ILE A 75 -13.50 11.06 -7.73
N THR A 76 -13.12 12.27 -7.30
CA THR A 76 -11.76 12.58 -6.87
C THR A 76 -11.38 11.79 -5.61
N GLY A 77 -12.30 11.67 -4.64
CA GLY A 77 -12.09 10.84 -3.45
C GLY A 77 -11.93 9.35 -3.80
N GLY A 78 -12.77 8.83 -4.71
CA GLY A 78 -12.66 7.46 -5.21
C GLY A 78 -11.36 7.20 -5.96
N GLN A 79 -10.90 8.15 -6.77
CA GLN A 79 -9.61 8.06 -7.47
C GLN A 79 -8.43 8.03 -6.49
N MET A 80 -8.48 8.83 -5.43
CA MET A 80 -7.43 8.85 -4.40
C MET A 80 -7.34 7.50 -3.67
N LEU A 81 -8.49 6.91 -3.30
CA LEU A 81 -8.54 5.56 -2.75
C LEU A 81 -8.04 4.50 -3.74
N THR A 82 -8.39 4.64 -5.02
CA THR A 82 -7.93 3.73 -6.08
C THR A 82 -6.42 3.80 -6.25
N MET A 83 -5.80 4.98 -6.14
CA MET A 83 -4.35 5.12 -6.16
C MET A 83 -3.69 4.45 -4.95
N PHE A 84 -4.25 4.59 -3.75
CA PHE A 84 -3.74 3.86 -2.57
C PHE A 84 -3.86 2.33 -2.73
N GLN A 85 -4.98 1.85 -3.29
CA GLN A 85 -5.15 0.44 -3.61
C GLN A 85 -4.14 -0.02 -4.68
N GLN A 86 -3.87 0.79 -5.69
CA GLN A 86 -2.83 0.50 -6.69
C GLN A 86 -1.46 0.39 -6.05
N VAL A 87 -1.09 1.28 -5.12
CA VAL A 87 0.19 1.18 -4.38
C VAL A 87 0.23 -0.10 -3.54
N ALA A 88 -0.87 -0.50 -2.90
CA ALA A 88 -0.95 -1.77 -2.18
C ALA A 88 -0.80 -2.98 -3.13
N VAL A 89 -1.41 -2.93 -4.32
CA VAL A 89 -1.26 -3.95 -5.37
C VAL A 89 0.16 -3.97 -5.93
N PHE A 90 0.80 -2.82 -6.15
CA PHE A 90 2.21 -2.76 -6.56
C PHE A 90 3.14 -3.26 -5.46
N SER A 91 2.81 -3.06 -4.18
CA SER A 91 3.52 -3.71 -3.08
C SER A 91 3.40 -5.23 -3.19
N ALA A 92 2.20 -5.76 -3.49
CA ALA A 92 1.98 -7.19 -3.73
C ALA A 92 2.67 -7.72 -5.01
N VAL A 93 2.72 -6.94 -6.08
CA VAL A 93 3.42 -7.30 -7.34
C VAL A 93 4.94 -7.16 -7.21
N SER A 94 5.43 -6.25 -6.37
CA SER A 94 6.86 -6.13 -6.03
C SER A 94 7.38 -7.34 -5.23
N VAL A 95 6.48 -8.23 -4.78
CA VAL A 95 6.78 -9.56 -4.22
C VAL A 95 6.87 -10.62 -5.33
N ALA A 96 6.27 -10.41 -6.50
CA ALA A 96 6.26 -11.34 -7.63
C ALA A 96 7.37 -11.11 -8.68
N VAL A 97 8.16 -10.02 -8.59
CA VAL A 97 9.17 -9.67 -9.62
C VAL A 97 10.38 -10.62 -9.69
N TYR A 98 10.39 -11.72 -8.94
CA TYR A 98 11.49 -12.67 -8.98
C TYR A 98 11.44 -13.68 -10.14
N SER A 99 10.35 -13.71 -10.93
CA SER A 99 10.21 -14.71 -12.01
C SER A 99 10.67 -14.26 -13.41
N PRO A 100 10.24 -13.11 -13.98
CA PRO A 100 10.52 -12.86 -15.40
C PRO A 100 11.99 -12.49 -15.69
N PHE A 101 12.72 -11.94 -14.71
CA PHE A 101 14.12 -11.56 -14.92
C PHE A 101 15.11 -12.72 -14.77
N LYS A 102 14.74 -13.80 -14.05
CA LYS A 102 15.59 -15.00 -13.93
C LYS A 102 15.68 -15.75 -15.26
N GLU A 103 14.59 -15.84 -15.99
CA GLU A 103 14.58 -16.51 -17.31
C GLU A 103 15.31 -15.69 -18.37
N ALA A 104 15.20 -14.35 -18.33
CA ALA A 104 15.97 -13.47 -19.21
C ALA A 104 17.48 -13.56 -18.95
N LEU A 105 17.91 -13.63 -17.68
CA LEU A 105 19.32 -13.80 -17.31
C LEU A 105 19.86 -15.21 -17.64
N ALA A 106 19.02 -16.25 -17.54
CA ALA A 106 19.39 -17.61 -17.94
C ALA A 106 19.65 -17.70 -19.45
N LEU A 107 18.82 -17.04 -20.28
CA LEU A 107 19.02 -16.98 -21.73
C LEU A 107 20.33 -16.28 -22.12
N VAL A 108 20.71 -15.20 -21.42
CA VAL A 108 21.97 -14.49 -21.70
C VAL A 108 23.19 -15.32 -21.28
N SER A 109 23.08 -16.14 -20.25
CA SER A 109 24.18 -17.02 -19.79
C SER A 109 24.46 -18.23 -20.69
N ILE A 110 23.59 -18.52 -21.67
CA ILE A 110 23.80 -19.62 -22.63
C ILE A 110 24.62 -19.13 -23.85
N PHE A 111 24.73 -17.82 -24.05
CA PHE A 111 25.46 -17.21 -25.18
C PHE A 111 26.83 -16.64 -24.79
N ASN A 112 27.34 -16.94 -23.58
CA ASN A 112 28.70 -16.62 -23.13
C ASN A 112 29.35 -17.87 -22.52
#